data_AF-A0A5K0Y9L5-F1
#
_entry.id   AF-A0A5K0Y9L5-F1
#
_cell.length_a   1.000
_cell.length_b   1.000
_cell.length_c   1.000
_cell.angle_alpha   90.00
_cell.angle_beta   90.00
_cell.angle_gamma   90.00
#
_symmetry.space_group_name_H-M   'P 1'
#
loop_
_entity.id
_entity.type
_entity.pdbx_description
1 polymer ?
#
loop_
_entity_poly.entity_id
_entity_poly.type
_entity_poly.pdbx_seq_one_letter_code
_entity_poly.pdbx_strand_id
1 'polypeptide(L)' 'KFTPLQQSYEEVMRMLIDRGTLFLPKVSNPPPMMGKNKEQFCKFHRAPGHDTEDCLVLKNIVQDAVDKEIIKE' A
#
# COMPACT_ATOMS: atom_id res chain seq x y z
N LYS A 1 -10.37 -5.94 -10.92
CA LYS A 1 -11.36 -5.86 -9.82
C LYS A 1 -10.61 -6.20 -8.54
N PHE A 2 -10.81 -5.46 -7.45
CA PHE A 2 -10.15 -5.75 -6.17
C PHE A 2 -11.06 -6.60 -5.29
N THR A 3 -10.49 -7.61 -4.63
CA THR A 3 -11.18 -8.41 -3.61
C THR A 3 -11.54 -7.50 -2.44
N PRO A 4 -12.81 -7.48 -1.98
CA PRO A 4 -13.17 -6.77 -0.76
C PRO A 4 -12.42 -7.38 0.42
N LEU A 5 -11.69 -6.55 1.15
CA LEU A 5 -10.88 -7.01 2.27
C LEU A 5 -11.62 -6.84 3.60
N GLN A 6 -11.37 -7.74 4.55
CA GLN A 6 -11.86 -7.58 5.93
C GLN A 6 -11.07 -6.52 6.69
N GLN A 7 -9.78 -6.37 6.35
CA GLN A 7 -8.86 -5.41 6.94
C GLN A 7 -8.60 -4.23 5.99
N SER A 8 -8.10 -3.11 6.52
CA SER A 8 -7.63 -2.00 5.70
C SER A 8 -6.40 -2.38 4.88
N TYR A 9 -6.16 -1.66 3.77
CA TYR A 9 -4.95 -1.88 2.97
C TYR A 9 -3.68 -1.59 3.77
N GLU A 10 -3.73 -0.63 4.70
CA GLU A 10 -2.64 -0.38 5.63
C GLU A 10 -2.33 -1.57 6.55
N GLU A 11 -3.35 -2.23 7.13
CA GLU A 11 -3.16 -3.39 8.00
C GLU A 11 -2.55 -4.56 7.23
N VAL A 12 -3.06 -4.83 6.02
CA VAL A 12 -2.51 -5.87 5.15
C VAL A 12 -1.07 -5.55 4.75
N MET A 13 -0.78 -4.29 4.42
CA MET A 13 0.58 -3.84 4.13
C MET A 13 1.53 -4.14 5.30
N ARG A 14 1.14 -3.79 6.54
CA ARG A 14 1.97 -4.06 7.73
C ARG A 14 2.19 -5.56 7.92
N MET A 15 1.14 -6.37 7.75
CA MET A 15 1.25 -7.83 7.81
C MET A 15 2.24 -8.39 6.77
N LEU A 16 2.18 -7.90 5.53
CA LEU A 16 3.07 -8.35 4.46
C LEU A 16 4.52 -7.92 4.69
N ILE A 17 4.76 -6.76 5.31
CA ILE A 17 6.10 -6.30 5.72
C ILE A 17 6.64 -7.18 6.84
N ASP A 18 5.84 -7.44 7.87
CA ASP A 18 6.24 -8.27 9.02
C ASP A 18 6.56 -9.72 8.61
N ARG A 19 5.87 -10.24 7.59
CA ARG A 19 6.16 -11.54 6.96
C ARG A 19 7.37 -11.53 6.01
N GLY A 20 7.94 -10.36 5.71
CA GLY A 20 9.06 -10.20 4.78
C GLY A 20 8.68 -10.42 3.30
N THR A 21 7.38 -10.40 2.98
CA THR A 21 6.87 -10.61 1.61
C THR A 21 6.67 -9.31 0.84
N LEU A 22 6.64 -8.16 1.52
CA LEU A 22 6.55 -6.83 0.93
C LEU A 22 7.66 -5.94 1.48
N PHE A 23 8.31 -5.20 0.60
CA PHE A 23 9.28 -4.18 0.96
C PHE A 23 8.76 -2.81 0.55
N LEU A 24 8.95 -1.82 1.42
CA LEU A 24 8.57 -0.45 1.11
C LEU A 24 9.47 0.10 -0.03
N PRO A 25 8.91 0.86 -0.98
CA PRO A 25 9.67 1.56 -2.00
C PRO A 25 10.77 2.44 -1.39
N LYS A 26 11.88 2.59 -2.11
CA LYS A 26 12.90 3.60 -1.77
C LYS A 26 12.31 4.99 -1.91
N VAL A 27 12.67 5.87 -0.99
CA VAL A 27 12.16 7.24 -0.89
C VAL A 27 13.31 8.21 -1.08
N SER A 28 13.10 9.20 -1.93
CA SER A 28 14.01 10.35 -2.07
C SER A 28 13.82 11.31 -0.89
N ASN A 29 14.84 12.08 -0.54
CA ASN A 29 14.72 13.14 0.47
C ASN A 29 15.00 14.50 -0.19
N PRO A 30 14.00 15.40 -0.35
CA PRO A 30 12.61 15.26 0.10
C PRO A 30 11.80 14.26 -0.75
N PRO A 31 10.71 13.68 -0.20
CA PRO A 31 9.85 12.76 -0.94
C PRO A 31 9.12 13.49 -2.08
N PRO A 32 8.93 12.84 -3.25
CA PRO A 32 8.21 13.42 -4.37
C PRO A 32 6.71 13.57 -4.06
N MET A 33 6.07 14.58 -4.62
CA MET A 33 4.61 14.73 -4.54
C MET A 33 3.95 13.77 -5.54
N MET A 34 3.21 12.77 -5.05
CA MET A 34 2.62 11.70 -5.88
C MET A 34 1.18 11.96 -6.32
N GLY A 35 0.60 13.08 -5.93
CA GLY A 35 -0.79 13.42 -6.22
C GLY A 35 -1.06 14.89 -6.02
N LYS A 36 -2.32 15.32 -6.14
CA LYS A 36 -2.68 16.74 -6.10
C LYS A 36 -2.92 17.26 -4.69
N ASN A 37 -3.25 16.38 -3.74
CA ASN A 37 -3.57 16.75 -2.37
C ASN A 37 -2.35 16.62 -1.45
N LYS A 38 -1.85 17.76 -0.95
CA LYS A 38 -0.68 17.79 -0.05
C LYS A 38 -1.02 17.39 1.39
N GLU A 39 -2.31 17.41 1.75
CA GLU A 39 -2.79 17.05 3.09
C GLU A 39 -2.88 15.54 3.29
N GLN A 40 -2.99 14.78 2.19
CA GLN A 40 -3.01 13.32 2.20
C GLN A 40 -1.60 12.74 2.13
N PHE A 41 -1.39 11.63 2.85
CA PHE A 41 -0.10 10.97 2.93
C PHE A 41 -0.22 9.45 2.81
N CYS A 42 0.55 8.87 1.89
CA CYS A 42 0.56 7.44 1.65
C CYS A 42 1.69 6.80 2.48
N LYS A 43 1.34 5.92 3.42
CA LYS A 43 2.33 5.24 4.28
C LYS A 43 3.18 4.23 3.53
N PHE A 44 2.65 3.65 2.44
CA PHE A 44 3.40 2.75 1.57
C PHE A 44 4.53 3.49 0.83
N HIS A 45 4.20 4.60 0.17
CA HIS A 45 5.20 5.41 -0.55
C HIS A 45 6.00 6.35 0.36
N ARG A 46 5.51 6.60 1.58
CA ARG A 46 6.00 7.60 2.53
C ARG A 46 6.13 8.99 1.87
N ALA A 47 5.09 9.36 1.13
CA ALA A 47 5.05 10.57 0.32
C ALA A 47 3.64 11.20 0.33
N PRO A 48 3.51 12.53 0.19
CA PRO A 48 2.22 13.20 0.10
C PRO A 48 1.59 13.02 -1.28
N GLY A 49 0.26 13.13 -1.35
CA GLY A 49 -0.48 13.16 -2.61
C GLY A 49 -1.79 12.37 -2.63
N HIS A 50 -1.84 11.27 -1.88
CA HIS A 50 -3.00 10.37 -1.73
C HIS A 50 -2.90 9.59 -0.41
N ASP A 51 -4.03 9.06 0.08
CA ASP A 51 -4.07 8.19 1.26
C ASP A 51 -3.67 6.74 0.92
N THR A 52 -3.15 6.01 1.90
CA THR A 52 -2.76 4.60 1.76
C THR A 52 -3.89 3.73 1.20
N GLU A 53 -5.12 3.98 1.63
CA GLU A 53 -6.32 3.23 1.19
C GLU A 53 -6.70 3.49 -0.28
N ASP A 54 -6.16 4.54 -0.91
CA ASP A 54 -6.36 4.86 -2.33
C ASP A 54 -5.12 4.56 -3.19
N CYS A 55 -4.06 4.04 -2.58
CA CYS A 55 -2.84 3.69 -3.27
C CYS A 55 -3.05 2.52 -4.23
N LEU A 56 -3.24 2.82 -5.53
CA LEU A 56 -3.46 1.80 -6.56
C LEU A 56 -2.34 0.76 -6.65
N VAL A 57 -1.10 1.17 -6.39
CA VAL A 57 0.06 0.27 -6.37
C VAL A 57 -0.09 -0.75 -5.23
N LEU A 58 -0.44 -0.28 -4.03
CA LEU A 58 -0.67 -1.15 -2.89
C LEU A 58 -1.86 -2.09 -3.15
N LYS A 59 -2.96 -1.58 -3.71
CA LYS A 59 -4.13 -2.42 -4.06
C LYS A 59 -3.76 -3.55 -5.01
N ASN A 60 -2.94 -3.28 -6.02
CA ASN A 60 -2.47 -4.30 -6.94
C ASN A 60 -1.57 -5.34 -6.26
N ILE A 61 -0.67 -4.91 -5.37
CA ILE A 61 0.19 -5.84 -4.63
C ILE A 61 -0.63 -6.73 -3.69
N VAL A 62 -1.60 -6.16 -2.99
CA VAL A 62 -2.50 -6.94 -2.12
C VAL A 62 -3.33 -7.91 -2.94
N GLN A 63 -3.85 -7.49 -4.11
CA GLN A 63 -4.57 -8.40 -5.00
C GLN A 63 -3.69 -9.57 -5.44
N ASP A 64 -2.45 -9.33 -5.85
CA ASP A 64 -1.52 -10.39 -6.23
C ASP A 64 -1.23 -11.35 -5.06
N ALA A 65 -1.16 -10.83 -3.84
CA ALA A 65 -0.99 -11.65 -2.63
C ALA A 65 -2.25 -12.48 -2.29
N VAL A 66 -3.45 -11.97 -2.58
CA VAL A 66 -4.71 -12.74 -2.47
C VAL A 66 -4.76 -13.82 -3.55
N ASP A 67 -4.44 -13.49 -4.79
CA ASP A 67 -4.47 -14.42 -5.93
C ASP A 67 -3.45 -15.56 -5.78
N LYS A 68 -2.34 -15.30 -5.07
CA LYS A 68 -1.32 -16.30 -4.72
C LYS A 68 -1.58 -17.02 -3.39
N GLU A 69 -2.73 -16.77 -2.75
CA GLU A 69 -3.14 -17.35 -1.47
C GLU A 69 -2.14 -17.07 -0.30
N ILE A 70 -1.37 -15.98 -0.41
CA ILE A 70 -0.46 -15.50 0.65
C ILE A 70 -1.28 -14.88 1.80
N ILE A 71 -2.36 -14.21 1.43
CA ILE A 71 -3.38 -13.66 2.35
C ILE A 71 -4.68 -14.42 2.08
N LYS A 72 -5.43 -14.72 3.14
CA LYS A 72 -6.75 -15.35 3.06
C LYS A 72 -7.78 -14.30 3.47
N GLU A 73 -8.71 -14.01 2.57
CA GLU A 73 -9.77 -13.01 2.73
C GLU A 73 -11.14 -13.64 2.43
#